data_AF-A0A0A8K5X0-F1
#
_entry.id   AF-A0A0A8K5X0-F1
#
_cell.length_a   1.000
_cell.length_b   1.000
_cell.length_c   1.000
_cell.angle_alpha   90.00
_cell.angle_beta   90.00
_cell.angle_gamma   90.00
#
_symmetry.space_group_name_H-M   'P 1'
#
loop_
_entity.id
_entity.type
_entity.pdbx_description
1 polymer ?
#
loop_
_entity_poly.entity_id
_entity_poly.type
_entity_poly.pdbx_seq_one_letter_code
_entity_poly.pdbx_strand_id
1 'polypeptide(L)'
;MRGRIVMSACIVLMMSGTAFAQDAGEDCVNQLAETETLVDQTVNAKVLDEGDVEEVNMLLDEADAACTDGDYGKAKTTMAKVKGMLKSVPAPAPAEEATAQ
;
A
#
# COMPACT_ATOMS: atom_id res chain seq x y z
N MET A 1 -31.63 -19.07 -48.93
CA MET A 1 -30.21 -19.29 -48.57
C MET A 1 -29.41 -18.02 -48.83
N ARG A 2 -28.89 -17.37 -47.77
CA ARG A 2 -27.77 -16.43 -47.86
C ARG A 2 -27.19 -16.27 -46.45
N GLY A 3 -26.58 -17.35 -45.98
CA GLY A 3 -25.74 -17.36 -44.80
C GLY A 3 -24.34 -16.91 -45.20
N ARG A 4 -23.88 -15.80 -44.63
CA ARG A 4 -22.46 -15.45 -44.50
C ARG A 4 -22.28 -14.64 -43.23
N ILE A 5 -22.35 -15.34 -42.09
CA ILE A 5 -21.78 -14.85 -40.83
C ILE A 5 -20.27 -15.08 -40.97
N VAL A 6 -19.56 -14.06 -41.42
CA VAL A 6 -18.09 -13.99 -41.33
C VAL A 6 -17.80 -13.50 -39.92
N MET A 7 -17.84 -14.42 -38.96
CA MET A 7 -17.23 -14.24 -37.65
C MET A 7 -15.72 -14.12 -37.87
N SER A 8 -15.25 -12.89 -38.02
CA SER A 8 -13.83 -12.53 -38.04
C SER A 8 -13.27 -12.74 -36.64
N ALA A 9 -12.89 -13.98 -36.38
CA ALA A 9 -12.12 -14.41 -35.24
C ALA A 9 -10.70 -13.85 -35.37
N CYS A 10 -10.46 -12.62 -34.87
CA CYS A 10 -9.11 -12.07 -34.63
C CYS A 10 -9.12 -10.80 -33.75
N ILE A 11 -10.08 -10.66 -32.82
CA ILE A 11 -10.01 -9.64 -31.75
C ILE A 11 -9.97 -10.34 -30.40
N VAL A 12 -9.03 -11.27 -30.22
CA VAL A 12 -8.70 -11.83 -28.90
C VAL A 12 -7.23 -12.20 -28.93
N LEU A 13 -6.31 -11.24 -28.81
CA LEU A 13 -4.88 -11.48 -28.51
C LEU A 13 -4.10 -10.20 -28.15
N MET A 14 -4.77 -9.18 -27.60
CA MET A 14 -4.12 -7.95 -27.08
C MET A 14 -4.45 -7.73 -25.59
N MET A 15 -4.71 -8.80 -24.83
CA MET A 15 -4.90 -8.74 -23.37
C MET A 15 -4.12 -9.83 -22.62
N SER A 16 -2.95 -10.20 -23.13
CA SER A 16 -2.09 -11.22 -22.50
C SER A 16 -0.78 -10.67 -21.94
N GLY A 17 -0.52 -9.36 -22.09
CA GLY A 17 0.73 -8.73 -21.65
C GLY A 17 0.70 -8.10 -20.26
N THR A 18 -0.47 -7.93 -19.64
CA THR A 18 -0.63 -7.17 -18.39
C THR A 18 -0.92 -8.02 -17.15
N ALA A 19 -1.00 -9.35 -17.27
CA ALA A 19 -1.31 -10.20 -16.12
C ALA A 19 -0.26 -10.11 -14.99
N PHE A 20 1.00 -9.84 -15.32
CA PHE A 20 2.06 -9.67 -14.31
C PHE A 20 2.14 -8.26 -13.71
N ALA A 21 1.70 -7.22 -14.44
CA ALA A 21 1.69 -5.85 -13.92
C ALA A 21 0.44 -5.56 -13.09
N GLN A 22 -0.69 -6.22 -13.41
CA GLN A 22 -1.93 -6.08 -12.65
C GLN A 22 -1.80 -6.73 -11.26
N ASP A 23 -1.22 -7.93 -11.18
CA ASP A 23 -1.00 -8.66 -9.91
C ASP A 23 0.01 -7.93 -9.00
N ALA A 24 1.10 -7.41 -9.55
CA ALA A 24 2.09 -6.64 -8.80
C ALA A 24 1.56 -5.26 -8.36
N GLY A 25 0.72 -4.63 -9.18
CA GLY A 25 0.03 -3.39 -8.83
C GLY A 25 -0.95 -3.59 -7.67
N GLU A 26 -1.78 -4.64 -7.72
CA GLU A 26 -2.70 -4.99 -6.64
C GLU A 26 -1.95 -5.33 -5.33
N ASP A 27 -0.85 -6.09 -5.39
CA ASP A 27 -0.01 -6.39 -4.21
C ASP A 27 0.58 -5.12 -3.59
N CYS A 28 1.00 -4.15 -4.42
CA CYS A 28 1.55 -2.88 -3.95
C CYS A 28 0.50 -2.04 -3.22
N VAL A 29 -0.69 -1.89 -3.83
CA VAL A 29 -1.80 -1.14 -3.24
C VAL A 29 -2.29 -1.80 -1.94
N ASN A 30 -2.35 -3.13 -1.89
CA ASN A 30 -2.70 -3.84 -0.65
C ASN A 30 -1.66 -3.60 0.46
N GLN A 31 -0.37 -3.64 0.14
CA GLN A 31 0.69 -3.37 1.11
C GLN A 31 0.73 -1.91 1.56
N LEU A 32 0.38 -0.96 0.67
CA LEU A 32 0.22 0.44 1.02
C LEU A 32 -0.90 0.60 2.04
N ALA A 33 -2.08 0.06 1.76
CA ALA A 33 -3.25 0.13 2.66
C ALA A 33 -2.97 -0.48 4.05
N GLU A 34 -2.26 -1.61 4.11
CA GLU A 34 -1.81 -2.19 5.39
C GLU A 34 -0.86 -1.24 6.15
N THR A 35 0.04 -0.57 5.43
CA THR A 35 1.00 0.36 6.01
C THR A 35 0.29 1.61 6.52
N GLU A 36 -0.64 2.18 5.75
CA GLU A 36 -1.49 3.30 6.17
C GLU A 36 -2.32 2.96 7.41
N THR A 37 -2.88 1.75 7.47
CA THR A 37 -3.63 1.29 8.65
C THR A 37 -2.76 1.27 9.92
N LEU A 38 -1.51 0.83 9.79
CA LEU A 38 -0.56 0.84 10.91
C LEU A 38 -0.16 2.26 11.31
N VAL A 39 0.04 3.15 10.34
CA VAL A 39 0.32 4.57 10.59
C VAL A 39 -0.87 5.20 11.33
N ASP A 40 -2.09 5.02 10.85
CA ASP A 40 -3.31 5.54 11.48
C ASP A 40 -3.45 5.07 12.93
N GLN A 41 -3.22 3.78 13.20
CA GLN A 41 -3.21 3.24 14.56
C GLN A 41 -2.15 3.90 15.45
N THR A 42 -0.95 4.14 14.91
CA THR A 42 0.17 4.71 15.67
C THR A 42 -0.02 6.22 15.92
N VAL A 43 -0.54 6.95 14.93
CA VAL A 43 -0.90 8.38 15.05
C VAL A 43 -2.05 8.54 16.04
N ASN A 44 -3.09 7.70 15.96
CA ASN A 44 -4.22 7.73 16.89
C ASN A 44 -3.79 7.42 18.34
N ALA A 45 -2.78 6.58 18.52
CA ALA A 45 -2.18 6.32 19.83
C ALA A 45 -1.24 7.44 20.32
N LYS A 46 -1.08 8.54 19.55
CA LYS A 46 -0.19 9.69 19.84
C LYS A 46 1.25 9.28 20.12
N VAL A 47 1.70 8.22 19.46
CA VAL A 47 3.01 7.65 19.75
C VAL A 47 4.11 8.27 18.87
N LEU A 48 3.74 8.94 17.78
CA LEU A 48 4.64 9.66 16.87
C LEU A 48 4.68 11.16 17.21
N ASP A 49 5.87 11.76 17.16
CA ASP A 49 6.04 13.21 17.21
C ASP A 49 5.63 13.86 15.88
N GLU A 50 5.28 15.16 15.90
CA GLU A 50 4.77 15.88 14.71
C GLU A 50 5.72 15.77 13.50
N GLY A 51 7.04 15.80 13.73
CA GLY A 51 8.04 15.64 12.68
C GLY A 51 8.08 14.23 12.08
N ASP A 52 7.84 13.20 12.90
CA ASP A 52 7.76 11.82 12.42
C ASP A 52 6.47 11.57 11.63
N VAL A 53 5.36 12.21 12.01
CA VAL A 53 4.10 12.14 11.26
C VAL A 53 4.25 12.77 9.88
N GLU A 54 4.92 13.92 9.79
CA GLU A 54 5.20 14.58 8.51
C GLU A 54 6.13 13.74 7.63
N GLU A 55 7.20 13.16 8.19
CA GLU A 55 8.08 12.26 7.43
C GLU A 55 7.37 10.97 7.00
N VAL A 56 6.54 10.38 7.85
CA VAL A 56 5.75 9.19 7.51
C VAL A 56 4.77 9.49 6.37
N ASN A 57 4.06 10.63 6.39
CA ASN A 57 3.15 11.01 5.31
C ASN A 57 3.90 11.22 3.98
N MET A 58 5.06 11.90 4.00
CA MET A 58 5.88 12.06 2.79
C MET A 58 6.33 10.71 2.23
N LEU A 59 6.68 9.74 3.09
CA LEU A 59 7.08 8.41 2.67
C LEU A 59 5.89 7.59 2.13
N LEU A 60 4.70 7.74 2.69
CA LEU A 60 3.48 7.11 2.15
C LEU A 60 3.16 7.64 0.75
N ASP A 61 3.22 8.96 0.55
CA ASP A 61 3.03 9.58 -0.77
C ASP A 61 4.07 9.09 -1.80
N GLU A 62 5.34 8.95 -1.39
CA GLU A 62 6.39 8.42 -2.26
C GLU A 62 6.17 6.93 -2.59
N ALA A 63 5.64 6.15 -1.66
CA ALA A 63 5.29 4.75 -1.90
C ALA A 63 4.10 4.61 -2.85
N ASP A 64 3.07 5.46 -2.72
CA ASP A 64 1.91 5.51 -3.63
C ASP A 64 2.33 5.89 -5.06
N ALA A 65 3.14 6.93 -5.19
CA ALA A 65 3.70 7.34 -6.48
C ALA A 65 4.52 6.21 -7.12
N ALA A 66 5.35 5.51 -6.33
CA ALA A 66 6.11 4.36 -6.81
C ALA A 66 5.23 3.17 -7.21
N CYS A 67 4.13 2.89 -6.49
CA CYS A 67 3.15 1.88 -6.90
C CYS A 67 2.48 2.26 -8.23
N THR A 68 2.14 3.54 -8.42
CA THR A 68 1.50 4.07 -9.63
C THR A 68 2.43 4.05 -10.84
N ASP A 69 3.72 4.34 -10.62
CA ASP A 69 4.76 4.33 -11.67
C ASP A 69 5.22 2.90 -12.03
N GLY A 70 4.77 1.88 -11.30
CA GLY A 70 5.18 0.49 -11.48
C GLY A 70 6.56 0.16 -10.90
N ASP A 71 7.15 1.08 -10.12
CA ASP A 71 8.38 0.86 -9.36
C ASP A 71 8.09 0.20 -8.00
N TYR A 72 7.60 -1.03 -8.06
CA TYR A 72 7.21 -1.81 -6.89
C TYR A 72 8.39 -2.08 -5.93
N GLY A 73 9.62 -2.08 -6.44
CA GLY A 73 10.83 -2.24 -5.63
C GLY A 73 11.08 -1.02 -4.74
N LYS A 74 10.94 0.17 -5.31
CA LYS A 74 11.00 1.43 -4.55
C LYS A 74 9.84 1.50 -3.55
N ALA A 75 8.61 1.21 -3.98
CA ALA A 75 7.43 1.23 -3.10
C ALA A 75 7.61 0.32 -1.87
N LYS A 76 8.04 -0.93 -2.05
CA LYS A 76 8.30 -1.86 -0.94
C LYS A 76 9.38 -1.35 0.02
N THR A 77 10.44 -0.75 -0.51
CA THR A 77 11.54 -0.19 0.30
C THR A 77 11.06 0.99 1.13
N THR A 78 10.27 1.89 0.52
CA THR A 78 9.69 3.05 1.19
C THR A 78 8.70 2.64 2.29
N MET A 79 7.80 1.68 2.01
CA MET A 79 6.89 1.13 3.02
C MET A 79 7.63 0.44 4.17
N ALA A 80 8.74 -0.25 3.88
CA ALA A 80 9.59 -0.85 4.91
C ALA A 80 10.24 0.21 5.81
N LYS A 81 10.65 1.37 5.24
CA LYS A 81 11.14 2.50 6.01
C LYS A 81 10.06 3.06 6.94
N VAL A 82 8.84 3.26 6.44
CA VAL A 82 7.68 3.67 7.26
C VAL A 82 7.47 2.69 8.41
N LYS A 83 7.36 1.39 8.13
CA LYS A 83 7.21 0.35 9.18
C LYS A 83 8.37 0.35 10.19
N GLY A 84 9.59 0.71 9.77
CA GLY A 84 10.75 0.86 10.64
C GLY A 84 10.63 2.06 11.59
N MET A 85 10.12 3.19 11.09
CA MET A 85 9.82 4.36 11.91
C MET A 85 8.75 4.02 12.96
N LEU A 86 7.68 3.32 12.56
CA LEU A 86 6.61 2.88 13.48
C LEU A 86 7.10 1.90 14.57
N LYS A 87 8.02 0.99 14.25
CA LYS A 87 8.59 0.03 15.22
C LYS A 87 9.59 0.65 16.19
N SER A 88 10.20 1.76 15.79
CA SER A 88 11.09 2.54 16.66
C SER A 88 10.30 3.26 17.75
N VAL A 89 8.98 3.33 17.57
CA VAL A 89 8.06 3.76 18.59
C VAL A 89 7.74 2.58 19.52
N PRO A 90 8.09 2.65 20.82
CA PRO A 90 7.70 1.61 21.76
C PRO A 90 6.18 1.51 21.78
N ALA A 91 5.65 0.29 21.66
CA ALA A 91 4.23 0.03 21.83
C ALA A 91 3.73 0.73 23.10
N PRO A 92 2.56 1.41 23.07
CA PRO A 92 2.01 2.00 24.28
C PRO A 92 1.94 0.90 25.34
N ALA A 93 2.56 1.16 26.50
CA ALA A 93 2.44 0.29 27.66
C ALA A 93 0.96 -0.05 27.83
N PRO A 94 0.60 -1.34 28.06
CA PRO A 94 -0.79 -1.71 28.28
C PRO A 94 -1.34 -0.75 29.32
N ALA A 95 -2.42 -0.05 28.99
CA ALA A 95 -3.06 0.89 29.88
C ALA A 95 -3.19 0.19 31.24
N GLU A 96 -2.40 0.65 32.22
CA GLU A 96 -2.65 0.34 33.61
C GLU A 96 -4.05 0.87 33.86
N GLU A 97 -4.98 -0.08 33.88
CA GLU A 97 -6.30 0.06 34.46
C GLU A 97 -6.06 0.60 35.86
N ALA A 98 -6.11 1.92 35.99
CA ALA A 98 -6.10 2.61 37.26
C ALA A 98 -7.42 2.21 37.94
N THR A 99 -7.39 1.08 38.62
CA THR A 99 -8.35 0.70 39.65
C THR A 99 -8.26 1.77 40.74
N ALA A 100 -9.04 2.83 40.54
CA ALA A 100 -9.39 3.76 41.59
C ALA A 100 -10.27 3.02 42.60
N GLN A 101 -9.72 2.97 43.80
CA GLN A 101 -10.26 2.51 45.08
C GLN A 101 -11.73 2.85 45.34
#